data_AF-A0A496S1P1-F1
#
_entry.id   AF-A0A496S1P1-F1
#
_cell.length_a   1.000
_cell.length_b   1.000
_cell.length_c   1.000
_cell.angle_alpha   90.00
_cell.angle_beta   90.00
_cell.angle_gamma   90.00
#
_symmetry.space_group_name_H-M   'P 1'
#
loop_
_entity.id
_entity.type
_entity.pdbx_description
1 polymer ?
#
loop_
_entity_poly.entity_id
_entity_poly.type
_entity_poly.pdbx_seq_one_letter_code
_entity_poly.pdbx_strand_id
1 'polypeptide(L)' 'MLSERAKQVLSAVVQMYITTGEPVGSRAVWKQYKFSISPATIRNIMADL' A
#
# COMPACT_ATOMS: atom_id res chain seq x y z
N MET A 1 10.33 -13.74 4.47
CA MET A 1 10.65 -12.45 5.13
C MET A 1 10.20 -11.33 4.21
N LEU A 2 9.45 -10.35 4.70
CA LEU A 2 8.97 -9.22 3.89
C LEU A 2 10.12 -8.28 3.54
N SER A 3 10.16 -7.82 2.28
CA SER A 3 11.08 -6.75 1.88
C SER A 3 10.72 -5.43 2.57
N GLU A 4 11.69 -4.53 2.73
CA GLU A 4 11.43 -3.19 3.32
C GLU A 4 10.32 -2.45 2.58
N ARG A 5 10.26 -2.61 1.25
CA ARG A 5 9.21 -2.01 0.43
C ARG A 5 7.84 -2.63 0.73
N ALA A 6 7.76 -3.95 0.91
CA ALA A 6 6.51 -4.61 1.27
C ALA A 6 6.02 -4.18 2.65
N LYS A 7 6.93 -4.01 3.62
CA LYS A 7 6.60 -3.46 4.95
C LYS A 7 6.05 -2.04 4.86
N GLN A 8 6.64 -1.18 4.03
CA GLN A 8 6.14 0.19 3.80
C GLN A 8 4.73 0.20 3.20
N VAL A 9 4.50 -0.63 2.17
CA VAL A 9 3.17 -0.75 1.54
C VAL A 9 2.14 -1.27 2.55
N LEU A 10 2.48 -2.32 3.31
CA LEU A 10 1.60 -2.88 4.34
C LEU A 10 1.25 -1.84 5.41
N SER A 11 2.24 -1.10 5.91
CA SER A 11 2.02 -0.04 6.91
C SER A 11 1.08 1.06 6.39
N ALA A 12 1.27 1.50 5.14
CA ALA A 12 0.40 2.48 4.52
C ALA A 12 -1.04 1.98 4.36
N VAL A 13 -1.22 0.72 3.93
CA VAL A 13 -2.54 0.10 3.79
C VAL A 13 -3.26 0.00 5.14
N VAL A 14 -2.56 -0.51 6.16
CA VAL A 14 -3.11 -0.64 7.52
C VAL A 14 -3.50 0.72 8.10
N GLN A 15 -2.64 1.72 7.98
CA GLN A 15 -2.93 3.06 8.48
C GLN A 15 -4.16 3.67 7.79
N MET A 16 -4.28 3.52 6.47
CA MET A 16 -5.45 4.01 5.74
C MET A 16 -6.72 3.29 6.17
N TYR A 17 -6.69 1.96 6.29
CA TYR A 17 -7.86 1.17 6.70
C TYR A 17 -8.33 1.55 8.11
N ILE A 18 -7.41 1.71 9.07
CA ILE A 18 -7.76 2.14 10.43
C ILE A 18 -8.36 3.55 10.42
N THR A 19 -7.87 4.44 9.56
CA THR A 19 -8.32 5.83 9.51
C THR A 19 -9.69 5.98 8.84
N THR A 20 -9.96 5.23 7.77
CA THR A 20 -11.19 5.39 6.97
C THR A 20 -12.25 4.32 7.24
N GLY A 21 -11.86 3.14 7.72
CA GLY A 21 -12.74 1.97 7.82
C GLY A 21 -13.13 1.38 6.46
N GLU A 22 -12.50 1.83 5.37
CA GLU A 22 -12.85 1.44 4.01
C GLU A 22 -11.74 0.59 3.35
N PRO A 23 -12.10 -0.32 2.43
CA PRO A 23 -11.13 -1.08 1.64
C PRO A 23 -10.13 -0.16 0.93
N VAL A 24 -8.84 -0.48 1.05
CA VAL A 24 -7.75 0.36 0.55
C VAL A 24 -7.21 -0.18 -0.77
N GLY A 25 -7.27 0.66 -1.82
CA GLY A 25 -6.75 0.33 -3.15
C GLY A 25 -5.37 0.92 -3.46
N SER A 26 -4.62 0.30 -4.36
CA SER A 26 -3.24 0.70 -4.68
C SER A 26 -3.11 2.14 -5.22
N ARG A 27 -4.13 2.65 -5.95
CA ARG A 27 -4.19 4.06 -6.39
C ARG A 27 -4.33 5.03 -5.22
N ALA A 28 -5.13 4.67 -4.21
CA ALA A 28 -5.34 5.49 -3.02
C ALA A 28 -4.03 5.59 -2.20
N VAL A 29 -3.38 4.45 -1.98
CA VAL A 29 -2.06 4.37 -1.33
C VAL A 29 -1.02 5.19 -2.07
N TRP A 30 -0.93 5.03 -3.40
CA TRP A 30 0.02 5.80 -4.24
C TRP A 30 -0.19 7.32 -4.11
N LYS A 31 -1.45 7.76 -4.17
CA LYS A 31 -1.81 9.19 -4.12
C LYS A 31 -1.47 9.81 -2.76
N GLN A 32 -1.72 9.09 -1.67
CA GLN A 32 -1.54 9.62 -0.32
C GLN A 32 -0.07 9.56 0.16
N TYR A 33 0.62 8.45 -0.12
CA TYR A 33 1.98 8.21 0.37
C TYR A 33 3.08 8.54 -0.66
N LYS A 34 2.71 8.99 -1.86
CA LYS A 34 3.62 9.44 -2.94
C LYS A 34 4.78 8.47 -3.20
N PHE A 35 4.46 7.18 -3.25
CA PHE A 35 5.45 6.15 -3.60
C PHE A 35 6.09 6.44 -4.97
N SER A 36 7.40 6.20 -5.09
CA SER A 36 8.16 6.33 -6.35
C SER A 36 7.90 5.22 -7.36
N ILE A 37 6.93 4.35 -7.08
CA ILE A 37 6.55 3.19 -7.90
C ILE A 37 5.10 3.33 -8.37
N SER A 38 4.77 2.64 -9.46
CA SER A 38 3.41 2.71 -10.02
C SER A 38 2.35 2.04 -9.12
N PRO A 39 1.07 2.44 -9.23
CA PRO A 39 -0.03 1.73 -8.59
C PRO A 39 -0.13 0.25 -8.96
N ALA A 40 0.34 -0.15 -10.16
CA ALA A 40 0.38 -1.54 -10.58
C ALA A 40 1.42 -2.34 -9.78
N THR A 41 2.60 -1.75 -9.54
CA THR A 41 3.64 -2.34 -8.67
C THR A 41 3.15 -2.49 -7.24
N ILE A 42 2.47 -1.46 -6.69
CA ILE A 42 1.89 -1.53 -5.34
C ILE A 42 0.84 -2.63 -5.27
N ARG A 43 -0.04 -2.77 -6.29
CA ARG A 43 -1.04 -3.84 -6.34
C ARG A 43 -0.39 -5.22 -6.33
N ASN A 44 0.69 -5.42 -7.09
CA ASN A 44 1.42 -6.70 -7.10
C ASN A 44 2.00 -6.99 -5.72
N ILE A 45 2.66 -6.00 -5.10
CA ILE A 45 3.16 -6.14 -3.73
C ILE A 45 2.01 -6.51 -2.78
N MET A 46 0.86 -5.83 -2.85
CA MET A 46 -0.32 -6.14 -2.02
C MET A 46 -0.88 -7.54 -2.26
N ALA A 47 -0.76 -8.10 -3.46
CA ALA A 47 -1.18 -9.47 -3.76
C ALA A 47 -0.21 -10.52 -3.21
N ASP A 48 1.06 -10.13 -3.00
CA ASP A 48 2.12 -10.98 -2.47
C ASP A 48 2.29 -10.84 -0.93
N LEU A 49 1.56 -9.92 -0.29
CA LEU A 49 1.52 -9.70 1.17
C LEU A 49 0.71 -10.79 1.88
#